data_AF-A0A3D2EYP1-F1
#
_entry.id   AF-A0A3D2EYP1-F1
#
_cell.length_a   1.000
_cell.length_b   1.000
_cell.length_c   1.000
_cell.angle_alpha   90.00
_cell.angle_beta   90.00
_cell.angle_gamma   90.00
#
_symmetry.space_group_name_H-M   'P 1'
#
loop_
_entity.id
_entity.type
_entity.pdbx_description
1 polymer ?
#
loop_
_entity_poly.entity_id
_entity_poly.type
_entity_poly.pdbx_seq_one_letter_code
_entity_poly.pdbx_strand_id
1 'polypeptide(L)'
;TMPHKVNPIDFENAEGNLGLANALFQHFAEKLPISRLQRDLTDSTVQRSIGSAFGYYLIAIASLKKGIGKLELNKKVIRKELDDHPEVRAEAIQIVLRKYGVEGAYEKLKKLTRGEKVTHKTINEFVKELKIPEIEKRRLVR
;
A
#
# COMPACT_ATOMS: atom_id res chain seq x y z
N THR A 1 -22.55 -23.91 0.90
CA THR A 1 -21.56 -23.42 1.88
C THR A 1 -20.17 -23.81 1.39
N MET A 2 -19.20 -22.88 1.34
CA MET A 2 -17.81 -23.16 0.93
C MET A 2 -16.94 -23.35 2.18
N PRO A 3 -16.72 -24.58 2.66
CA PRO A 3 -16.08 -24.84 3.97
C PRO A 3 -14.62 -24.38 4.08
N HIS A 4 -13.97 -24.08 2.94
CA HIS A 4 -12.56 -23.67 2.88
C HIS A 4 -12.36 -22.15 2.73
N LYS A 5 -13.43 -21.37 2.55
CA LYS A 5 -13.31 -19.93 2.25
C LYS A 5 -13.06 -19.15 3.55
N VAL A 6 -11.85 -18.60 3.68
CA VAL A 6 -11.49 -17.67 4.77
C VAL A 6 -11.64 -16.24 4.23
N ASN A 7 -12.61 -15.49 4.77
CA ASN A 7 -12.87 -14.10 4.39
C ASN A 7 -12.24 -13.14 5.40
N PRO A 8 -11.76 -11.96 4.99
CA PRO A 8 -11.20 -10.94 5.88
C PRO A 8 -12.30 -10.16 6.65
N ILE A 9 -13.26 -10.86 7.25
CA ILE A 9 -14.48 -10.26 7.81
C ILE A 9 -14.25 -9.23 8.92
N ASP A 10 -13.18 -9.39 9.71
CA ASP A 10 -12.92 -8.43 10.80
C ASP A 10 -12.43 -7.09 10.22
N PHE A 11 -11.76 -7.10 9.06
CA PHE A 11 -11.38 -5.87 8.34
C PHE A 11 -12.59 -5.24 7.65
N GLU A 12 -13.45 -6.04 7.00
CA GLU A 12 -14.69 -5.56 6.36
C GLU A 12 -15.63 -4.90 7.39
N ASN A 13 -15.75 -5.50 8.59
CA ASN A 13 -16.50 -4.92 9.70
C ASN A 13 -15.90 -3.61 10.21
N ALA A 14 -14.57 -3.54 10.30
CA ALA A 14 -13.89 -2.31 10.72
C ALA A 14 -14.11 -1.18 9.71
N GLU A 15 -14.00 -1.47 8.42
CA GLU A 15 -14.22 -0.52 7.33
C GLU A 15 -15.63 0.10 7.38
N GLY A 16 -16.67 -0.74 7.49
CA GLY A 16 -18.05 -0.26 7.57
C GLY A 16 -18.32 0.63 8.78
N ASN A 17 -17.80 0.24 9.96
CA ASN A 17 -17.98 1.01 11.19
C ASN A 17 -17.18 2.33 11.19
N LEU A 18 -15.98 2.37 10.59
CA LEU A 18 -15.24 3.62 10.40
C LEU A 18 -15.99 4.58 9.48
N GLY A 19 -16.65 4.08 8.43
CA GLY A 19 -17.51 4.89 7.58
C GLY A 19 -18.65 5.56 8.35
N LEU A 20 -19.37 4.80 9.19
CA LEU A 20 -20.44 5.32 10.03
C LEU A 20 -19.94 6.33 11.07
N ALA A 21 -18.81 6.02 11.73
CA ALA A 21 -18.19 6.92 12.69
C ALA A 21 -17.81 8.27 12.04
N ASN A 22 -17.16 8.22 10.87
CA ASN A 22 -16.75 9.42 10.14
C ASN A 22 -17.94 10.25 9.68
N ALA A 23 -19.02 9.63 9.20
CA ALA A 23 -20.23 10.35 8.81
C ALA A 23 -20.80 11.19 9.97
N LEU A 24 -20.83 10.61 11.18
CA LEU A 24 -21.27 11.34 12.38
C LEU A 24 -20.27 12.41 12.81
N PHE A 25 -18.97 12.09 12.86
CA PHE A 25 -17.94 13.07 13.23
C PHE A 25 -17.92 14.27 12.28
N GLN A 26 -18.07 14.04 10.98
CA GLN A 26 -18.16 15.10 9.98
C GLN A 26 -19.39 15.98 10.22
N HIS A 27 -20.57 15.36 10.43
CA HIS A 27 -21.78 16.11 10.76
C HIS A 27 -21.61 16.96 12.02
N PHE A 28 -20.98 16.42 13.07
CA PHE A 28 -20.72 17.18 14.30
C PHE A 28 -19.78 18.36 14.06
N ALA A 29 -18.69 18.17 13.32
CA ALA A 29 -17.71 19.21 13.00
C ALA A 29 -18.34 20.36 12.21
N GLU A 30 -19.27 20.05 11.30
CA GLU A 30 -19.96 21.06 10.50
C GLU A 30 -21.11 21.74 11.26
N LYS A 31 -21.93 20.97 11.98
CA LYS A 31 -23.17 21.47 12.57
C LYS A 31 -23.00 22.13 13.94
N LEU A 32 -22.10 21.65 14.79
CA LEU A 32 -22.00 22.12 16.19
C LEU A 32 -21.44 23.54 16.33
N PRO A 33 -20.49 24.01 15.49
CA PRO A 33 -19.98 25.39 15.59
C PRO A 33 -20.98 26.48 15.17
N ILE A 34 -22.09 26.12 14.52
CA ILE A 34 -23.06 27.08 13.98
C ILE A 34 -24.30 27.11 14.90
N SER A 35 -24.58 28.28 15.46
CA SER A 35 -25.76 28.56 16.28
C SER A 35 -26.28 29.96 15.98
N ARG A 36 -27.60 30.15 15.86
CA ARG A 36 -28.19 31.45 15.51
C ARG A 36 -28.10 32.45 16.68
N LEU A 37 -27.66 33.68 16.38
CA LEU A 37 -27.53 34.79 17.33
C LEU A 37 -26.67 34.40 18.54
N GLN A 38 -27.15 34.58 19.77
CA GLN A 38 -26.41 34.23 20.97
C GLN A 38 -26.32 32.71 21.19
N ARG A 39 -27.38 31.95 20.82
CA ARG A 39 -27.45 30.47 20.81
C ARG A 39 -28.87 29.99 20.47
N ASP A 40 -29.00 29.00 19.58
CA ASP A 40 -30.18 28.13 19.44
C ASP A 40 -29.96 26.74 20.10
N LEU A 41 -31.02 25.94 20.27
CA LEU A 41 -30.97 24.66 21.01
C LEU A 41 -30.77 23.42 20.12
N THR A 42 -30.48 23.58 18.83
CA THR A 42 -30.37 22.44 17.89
C THR A 42 -29.17 21.54 18.19
N ASP A 43 -28.13 22.07 18.83
CA ASP A 43 -26.96 21.35 19.31
C ASP A 43 -27.29 20.36 20.43
N SER A 44 -28.25 20.67 21.31
CA SER A 44 -28.59 19.84 22.48
C SER A 44 -28.98 18.41 22.11
N THR A 45 -29.77 18.20 21.04
CA THR A 45 -30.13 16.84 20.60
C THR A 45 -29.00 16.16 19.84
N VAL A 46 -28.14 16.91 19.15
CA VAL A 46 -27.02 16.36 18.37
C VAL A 46 -25.88 15.91 19.29
N GLN A 47 -25.60 16.66 20.36
CA GLN A 47 -24.58 16.30 21.34
C GLN A 47 -24.88 14.97 22.06
N ARG A 48 -26.15 14.57 22.18
CA ARG A 48 -26.55 13.26 22.72
C ARG A 48 -26.09 12.09 21.85
N SER A 49 -25.78 12.33 20.57
CA SER A 49 -25.29 11.31 19.64
C SER A 49 -23.76 11.21 19.56
N ILE A 50 -23.02 12.03 20.32
CA ILE A 50 -21.54 11.96 20.34
C ILE A 50 -21.07 10.56 20.72
N GLY A 51 -21.70 9.95 21.72
CA GLY A 51 -21.39 8.58 22.15
C GLY A 51 -21.61 7.54 21.05
N SER A 52 -22.57 7.74 20.15
CA SER A 52 -22.82 6.82 19.03
C SER A 52 -21.68 6.79 18.02
N ALA A 53 -21.09 7.96 17.69
CA ALA A 53 -19.93 8.03 16.80
C ALA A 53 -18.72 7.30 17.40
N PHE A 54 -18.45 7.52 18.70
CA PHE A 54 -17.41 6.77 19.42
C PHE A 54 -17.72 5.28 19.55
N GLY A 55 -19.00 4.90 19.65
CA GLY A 55 -19.43 3.50 19.66
C GLY A 55 -19.05 2.78 18.37
N TYR A 56 -19.39 3.35 17.20
CA TYR A 56 -18.97 2.81 15.92
C TYR A 56 -17.44 2.74 15.79
N TYR A 57 -16.74 3.81 16.17
CA TYR A 57 -15.29 3.82 16.16
C TYR A 57 -14.68 2.70 17.03
N LEU A 58 -15.18 2.51 18.25
CA LEU A 58 -14.66 1.48 19.15
C LEU A 58 -14.89 0.06 18.62
N ILE A 59 -16.07 -0.20 18.03
CA ILE A 59 -16.37 -1.47 17.35
C ILE A 59 -15.38 -1.69 16.20
N ALA A 60 -15.09 -0.65 15.41
CA ALA A 60 -14.13 -0.75 14.32
C ALA A 60 -12.72 -1.08 14.81
N ILE A 61 -12.24 -0.41 15.85
CA ILE A 61 -10.91 -0.65 16.43
C ILE A 61 -10.81 -2.06 17.02
N ALA A 62 -11.85 -2.53 17.70
CA ALA A 62 -11.90 -3.89 18.22
C ALA A 62 -11.83 -4.93 17.08
N SER A 63 -12.60 -4.71 16.01
CA SER A 63 -12.59 -5.56 14.82
C SER A 63 -11.22 -5.55 14.14
N LEU A 64 -10.61 -4.37 13.95
CA LEU A 64 -9.28 -4.22 13.36
C LEU A 64 -8.22 -4.96 14.18
N LYS A 65 -8.21 -4.77 15.51
CA LYS A 65 -7.26 -5.46 16.41
C LYS A 65 -7.39 -6.98 16.29
N LYS A 66 -8.62 -7.49 16.22
CA LYS A 66 -8.89 -8.91 16.03
C LYS A 66 -8.43 -9.41 14.65
N GLY A 67 -8.65 -8.63 13.59
CA GLY A 67 -8.18 -8.94 12.23
C GLY A 67 -6.65 -9.00 12.15
N ILE A 68 -5.96 -8.00 12.70
CA ILE A 68 -4.49 -7.95 12.76
C ILE A 68 -3.94 -9.16 13.54
N GLY A 69 -4.58 -9.53 14.66
CA GLY A 69 -4.18 -10.70 15.46
C GLY A 69 -4.29 -12.04 14.73
N LYS A 70 -4.95 -12.09 13.57
CA LYS A 70 -5.09 -13.29 12.72
C LYS A 70 -4.14 -13.31 11.53
N LEU A 71 -3.34 -12.25 11.32
CA LEU A 71 -2.45 -12.17 10.16
C LEU A 71 -1.25 -13.11 10.32
N GLU A 72 -1.05 -13.96 9.31
CA GLU A 72 0.16 -14.76 9.17
C GLU A 72 0.87 -14.42 7.86
N LEU A 73 2.18 -14.17 7.95
CA LEU A 73 2.97 -13.74 6.79
C LEU A 73 3.27 -14.92 5.86
N ASN A 74 2.71 -14.90 4.65
CA ASN A 74 3.08 -15.86 3.61
C ASN A 74 4.34 -15.42 2.84
N LYS A 75 5.51 -15.70 3.42
CA LYS A 75 6.81 -15.36 2.81
C LYS A 75 7.03 -16.01 1.43
N LYS A 76 6.46 -17.20 1.18
CA LYS A 76 6.63 -17.92 -0.09
C LYS A 76 5.96 -17.19 -1.24
N VAL A 77 4.72 -16.74 -1.02
CA VAL A 77 3.97 -15.96 -2.03
C VAL A 77 4.68 -14.64 -2.31
N ILE A 78 5.08 -13.89 -1.27
CA ILE A 78 5.79 -12.62 -1.45
C ILE A 78 7.10 -12.81 -2.21
N ARG A 79 7.86 -13.86 -1.88
CA ARG A 79 9.12 -14.14 -2.57
C ARG A 79 8.90 -14.54 -4.02
N LYS A 80 7.91 -15.40 -4.29
CA LYS A 80 7.54 -15.78 -5.65
C LYS A 80 7.13 -14.56 -6.47
N GLU A 81 6.34 -13.65 -5.90
CA GLU A 81 5.97 -12.40 -6.56
C GLU A 81 7.19 -11.56 -6.92
N LEU A 82 8.15 -11.42 -6.00
CA LEU A 82 9.41 -10.71 -6.27
C LEU A 82 10.26 -11.38 -7.35
N ASP A 83 10.31 -12.71 -7.36
CA ASP A 83 11.07 -13.50 -8.35
C ASP A 83 10.38 -13.49 -9.73
N ASP A 84 9.04 -13.34 -9.77
CA ASP A 84 8.26 -13.24 -11.01
C ASP A 84 8.34 -11.85 -11.67
N HIS A 85 8.82 -10.83 -10.93
CA HIS A 85 8.91 -9.43 -11.36
C HIS A 85 10.35 -8.86 -11.32
N PRO A 86 11.33 -9.47 -12.02
CA PRO A 86 12.72 -9.02 -12.01
C PRO A 86 12.92 -7.61 -12.60
N GLU A 87 11.98 -7.11 -13.42
CA GLU A 87 12.00 -5.77 -14.03
C GLU A 87 12.11 -4.63 -13.01
N VAL A 88 11.68 -4.83 -11.76
CA VAL A 88 11.83 -3.84 -10.68
C VAL A 88 13.30 -3.48 -10.41
N ARG A 89 14.25 -4.34 -10.82
CA ARG A 89 15.70 -4.08 -10.72
C ARG A 89 16.21 -3.06 -11.74
N ALA A 90 15.44 -2.76 -12.80
CA ALA A 90 15.87 -1.89 -13.88
C ALA A 90 16.26 -0.49 -13.36
N GLU A 91 15.49 0.08 -12.43
CA GLU A 91 15.80 1.39 -11.85
C GLU A 91 17.14 1.39 -11.11
N ALA A 92 17.40 0.36 -10.30
CA ALA A 92 18.66 0.21 -9.58
C ALA A 92 19.86 0.12 -10.56
N ILE A 93 19.71 -0.64 -11.66
CA ILE A 93 20.73 -0.72 -12.72
C ILE A 93 20.93 0.64 -13.38
N GLN A 94 19.85 1.36 -13.68
CA GLN A 94 19.89 2.69 -14.30
C GLN A 94 20.67 3.68 -13.45
N ILE A 95 20.45 3.70 -12.13
CA ILE A 95 21.16 4.60 -11.20
C ILE A 95 22.66 4.31 -11.23
N VAL A 96 23.06 3.04 -11.22
CA VAL A 96 24.48 2.66 -11.32
C VAL A 96 25.06 3.10 -12.66
N LEU A 97 24.35 2.91 -13.76
CA LEU A 97 24.80 3.36 -15.07
C LEU A 97 24.99 4.88 -15.13
N ARG A 98 24.08 5.65 -14.54
CA ARG A 98 24.20 7.12 -14.42
C ARG A 98 25.41 7.53 -13.60
N LYS A 99 25.68 6.85 -12.48
CA LYS A 99 26.87 7.09 -11.64
C LYS A 99 28.19 6.97 -12.43
N TYR A 100 28.25 6.07 -13.41
CA TYR A 100 29.43 5.85 -14.25
C TYR A 100 29.39 6.58 -15.60
N GLY A 101 28.45 7.52 -15.79
CA GLY A 101 28.37 8.32 -17.01
C GLY A 101 28.02 7.51 -18.27
N VAL A 102 27.35 6.36 -18.14
CA VAL A 102 26.98 5.54 -19.29
C VAL A 102 25.84 6.22 -20.05
N GLU A 103 26.14 6.72 -21.25
CA GLU A 103 25.14 7.33 -22.13
C GLU A 103 24.03 6.36 -22.53
N GLY A 104 22.81 6.89 -22.62
CA GLY A 104 21.63 6.15 -23.03
C GLY A 104 21.21 5.04 -22.06
N ALA A 105 21.58 5.11 -20.77
CA ALA A 105 21.25 4.10 -19.76
C ALA A 105 19.76 3.75 -19.71
N TYR A 106 18.90 4.78 -19.73
CA TYR A 106 17.45 4.62 -19.76
C TYR A 106 16.98 3.91 -21.04
N GLU A 107 17.49 4.29 -22.21
CA GLU A 107 17.06 3.69 -23.48
C GLU A 107 17.58 2.26 -23.68
N LYS A 108 18.76 1.95 -23.14
CA LYS A 108 19.29 0.58 -23.11
C LYS A 108 18.41 -0.35 -22.26
N LEU A 109 17.97 0.12 -21.09
CA LEU A 109 17.05 -0.62 -20.23
C LEU A 109 15.64 -0.70 -20.81
N LYS A 110 15.15 0.39 -21.41
CA LYS A 110 13.85 0.42 -22.08
C LYS A 110 13.77 -0.56 -23.24
N LYS A 111 14.86 -0.77 -23.99
CA LYS A 111 14.92 -1.82 -25.03
C LYS A 111 14.83 -3.23 -24.43
N LEU A 112 15.42 -3.46 -23.26
CA LEU A 112 15.38 -4.76 -22.57
C LEU A 112 13.99 -5.07 -21.99
N THR A 113 13.24 -4.05 -21.55
CA THR A 113 11.96 -4.22 -20.85
C THR A 113 10.73 -4.04 -21.75
N ARG A 114 10.89 -3.64 -23.01
CA ARG A 114 9.77 -3.32 -23.90
C ARG A 114 9.38 -4.51 -24.78
N GLY A 115 8.20 -5.06 -24.53
CA GLY A 115 7.55 -6.06 -25.40
C GLY A 115 7.91 -7.52 -25.11
N GLU A 116 8.91 -7.77 -24.26
CA GLU A 116 9.32 -9.12 -23.86
C GLU A 116 9.22 -9.30 -22.33
N LYS A 117 8.96 -10.55 -21.91
CA LYS A 117 8.95 -10.90 -20.49
C LYS A 117 10.39 -10.88 -19.97
N VAL A 118 10.70 -9.90 -19.13
CA VAL A 118 12.01 -9.78 -18.47
C VAL A 118 12.18 -10.97 -17.53
N THR A 119 13.35 -11.60 -17.55
CA THR A 119 13.69 -12.70 -16.65
C THR A 119 14.96 -12.35 -15.88
N HIS A 120 15.20 -13.02 -14.75
CA HIS A 120 16.48 -12.90 -14.05
C HIS A 120 17.68 -13.17 -14.98
N LYS A 121 17.54 -14.11 -15.92
CA LYS A 121 18.57 -14.44 -16.89
C LYS A 121 18.86 -13.26 -17.83
N THR A 122 17.83 -12.65 -18.42
CA THR A 122 18.02 -11.54 -19.37
C THR A 122 18.60 -10.30 -18.69
N ILE A 123 18.21 -10.01 -17.44
CA ILE A 123 18.84 -8.94 -16.65
C ILE A 123 20.31 -9.25 -16.38
N ASN A 124 20.63 -10.46 -15.97
CA ASN A 124 22.01 -10.84 -15.64
C ASN A 124 22.91 -10.86 -16.89
N GLU A 125 22.39 -11.26 -18.05
CA GLU A 125 23.08 -11.15 -19.35
C GLU A 125 23.33 -9.69 -19.72
N PHE A 126 22.31 -8.83 -19.62
CA PHE A 126 22.45 -7.40 -19.85
C PHE A 126 23.53 -6.76 -18.96
N VAL A 127 23.54 -7.08 -17.66
CA VAL A 127 24.52 -6.53 -16.71
C VAL A 127 25.96 -6.92 -17.06
N LYS A 128 26.19 -8.13 -17.60
CA LYS A 128 27.52 -8.59 -17.99
C LYS A 128 28.11 -7.78 -19.15
N GLU A 129 27.26 -7.33 -20.08
CA GLU A 129 27.64 -6.53 -21.25
C GLU A 129 27.94 -5.05 -20.93
N LEU A 130 27.58 -4.58 -19.72
CA LEU A 130 27.78 -3.18 -19.34
C LEU A 130 29.28 -2.83 -19.26
N LYS A 131 29.64 -1.63 -19.72
CA LYS A 131 31.01 -1.10 -19.57
C LYS A 131 31.16 -0.35 -18.23
N ILE A 132 31.00 -1.07 -17.12
CA ILE A 132 31.15 -0.57 -15.74
C ILE A 132 32.16 -1.43 -14.96
N PRO A 133 32.72 -0.95 -13.83
CA PRO A 133 33.66 -1.73 -13.03
C PRO A 133 33.10 -3.11 -12.62
N GLU A 134 33.95 -4.13 -12.63
CA GLU A 134 33.55 -5.51 -12.30
C GLU A 134 32.96 -5.68 -10.91
N ILE A 135 33.32 -4.82 -9.96
CA ILE A 135 32.71 -4.79 -8.63
C ILE A 135 31.22 -4.41 -8.69
N GLU A 136 30.85 -3.48 -9.57
CA GLU A 136 29.48 -3.03 -9.75
C GLU A 136 28.66 -4.05 -10.55
N LYS A 137 29.26 -4.70 -11.56
CA LYS A 137 28.61 -5.84 -12.23
C LYS A 137 28.28 -6.96 -11.25
N ARG A 138 29.23 -7.36 -10.41
CA ARG A 138 29.00 -8.38 -9.37
C ARG A 138 27.93 -7.98 -8.37
N ARG A 139 27.81 -6.69 -8.04
CA ARG A 139 26.74 -6.19 -7.16
C ARG A 139 25.37 -6.25 -7.84
N LEU A 140 25.32 -5.98 -9.14
CA LEU A 140 24.10 -5.94 -9.93
C LEU A 140 23.62 -7.32 -10.38
N VAL A 141 24.49 -8.33 -10.48
CA VAL A 141 24.12 -9.73 -10.73
C VAL A 141 23.71 -10.38 -9.41
N ARG A 142 22.42 -10.66 -9.26
CA ARG A 142 21.81 -11.43 -8.17
C ARG A 142 20.78 -12.41 -8.75
#